data_AF-A0A439DK02-F1
#
_entry.id   AF-A0A439DK02-F1
#
_cell.length_a   1.000
_cell.length_b   1.000
_cell.length_c   1.000
_cell.angle_alpha   90.00
_cell.angle_beta   90.00
_cell.angle_gamma   90.00
#
_symmetry.space_group_name_H-M   'P 1'
#
loop_
_entity.id
_entity.type
_entity.pdbx_description
1 polymer ?
#
loop_
_entity_poly.entity_id
_entity_poly.type
_entity_poly.pdbx_seq_one_letter_code
_entity_poly.pdbx_strand_id
1 'polypeptide(L)'
;MAVNETVTDPELATVLAASRDTRLQALNLVDQIAAAGPMDTASIEAQLETSKQQKLLITNLAQLRGLHRAANFAARQTKVQTSEARQEVDRLHLQLQNLYYEQRHLQGEIAACESFESVPDTPVSIPDRGVNKQAQVEDVPVVPASVASSTSIPPNQGRERKFKSIDNIMAVGYSPTSTYLDMIRSSYCHTVTELAQELIEIQNSHSYQRLPLIPGEEFLELKPEHATDDENALMVARIEHERSERETLEQKRMELLKRKQKLIADNKRRKDDLSNLDKELEKFIDSAKPITKLFDKNV
;
A
#
# COMPACT_ATOMS: atom_id res chain seq x y z
N MET A 1 -7.44 25.57 54.56
CA MET A 1 -7.50 24.16 54.11
C MET A 1 -6.37 23.42 54.80
N ALA A 2 -6.67 22.35 55.53
CA ALA A 2 -5.69 21.69 56.39
C ALA A 2 -4.69 20.92 55.52
N VAL A 3 -3.40 21.28 55.61
CA VAL A 3 -2.26 20.62 54.92
C VAL A 3 -2.23 19.09 55.14
N ASN A 4 -2.95 18.61 56.16
CA ASN A 4 -3.06 17.20 56.53
C ASN A 4 -3.85 16.36 55.50
N GLU A 5 -4.75 16.95 54.70
CA GLU A 5 -5.55 16.20 53.71
C GLU A 5 -4.82 16.01 52.37
N THR A 6 -3.77 16.81 52.11
CA THR A 6 -3.06 16.80 50.82
C THR A 6 -1.86 15.87 50.78
N VAL A 7 -1.44 15.32 51.92
CA VAL A 7 -0.24 14.48 52.03
C VAL A 7 -0.65 13.01 52.15
N THR A 8 -0.57 12.29 51.04
CA THR A 8 -0.89 10.84 50.97
C THR A 8 0.29 9.96 51.39
N ASP A 9 1.51 10.49 51.33
CA ASP A 9 2.73 9.73 51.63
C ASP A 9 2.85 9.43 53.14
N PRO A 10 3.02 8.16 53.54
CA PRO A 10 3.04 7.77 54.95
C PRO A 10 4.27 8.30 55.69
N GLU A 11 5.44 8.37 55.06
CA GLU A 11 6.64 8.93 55.69
C GLU A 11 6.47 10.43 55.94
N LEU A 12 5.97 11.15 54.93
CA LEU A 12 5.74 12.59 55.03
C LEU A 12 4.63 12.93 56.04
N ALA A 13 3.60 12.08 56.14
CA ALA A 13 2.55 12.20 57.16
C ALA A 13 3.12 12.05 58.58
N THR A 14 4.05 11.10 58.81
CA THR A 14 4.71 10.94 60.13
C THR A 14 5.59 12.14 60.47
N VAL A 15 6.33 12.71 59.50
CA VAL A 15 7.14 13.92 59.70
C VAL A 15 6.23 15.10 60.08
N LEU A 16 5.08 15.24 59.42
CA LEU A 16 4.15 16.34 59.65
C LEU A 16 3.47 16.23 61.02
N ALA A 17 3.07 15.01 61.42
CA ALA A 17 2.56 14.73 62.76
C ALA A 17 3.62 15.03 63.84
N ALA A 18 4.84 14.49 63.69
CA ALA A 18 5.93 14.74 64.63
C ALA A 18 6.29 16.24 64.73
N SER A 19 6.26 16.96 63.61
CA SER A 19 6.46 18.42 63.56
C SER A 19 5.38 19.17 64.35
N ARG A 20 4.11 18.80 64.15
CA ARG A 20 2.98 19.39 64.85
C ARG A 20 3.06 19.14 66.36
N ASP A 21 3.35 17.91 66.77
CA ASP A 21 3.42 17.53 68.18
C ASP A 21 4.60 18.22 68.88
N THR A 22 5.76 18.26 68.22
CA THR A 22 6.94 18.98 68.72
C THR A 22 6.65 20.48 68.88
N ARG A 23 5.93 21.09 67.93
CA ARG A 23 5.51 22.48 68.00
C ARG A 23 4.54 22.74 69.15
N LEU A 24 3.56 21.87 69.35
CA LEU A 24 2.61 22.00 70.46
C LEU A 24 3.31 21.88 71.82
N GLN A 25 4.25 20.95 71.96
CA GLN A 25 5.06 20.83 73.18
C GLN A 25 5.94 22.06 73.42
N ALA A 26 6.55 22.62 72.37
CA ALA A 26 7.35 23.83 72.47
C ALA A 26 6.51 25.04 72.93
N LEU A 27 5.31 25.22 72.36
CA LEU A 27 4.39 26.29 72.75
C LEU A 27 3.94 26.13 74.21
N ASN A 28 3.57 24.91 74.62
CA ASN A 28 3.16 24.63 75.99
C ASN A 28 4.30 24.92 77.00
N LEU A 29 5.54 24.56 76.66
CA LEU A 29 6.71 24.88 77.49
C LEU A 29 6.93 26.40 77.61
N VAL A 30 6.74 27.15 76.52
CA VAL A 30 6.82 28.63 76.54
C VAL A 30 5.74 29.23 77.44
N ASP A 31 4.50 28.73 77.36
CA ASP A 31 3.39 29.18 78.21
C ASP A 31 3.65 28.88 79.69
N GLN A 32 4.21 27.70 80.01
CA GLN A 32 4.58 27.32 81.37
C GLN A 32 5.70 28.21 81.94
N ILE A 33 6.72 28.53 81.14
CA ILE A 33 7.82 29.43 81.55
C ILE A 33 7.28 30.85 81.76
N ALA A 34 6.38 31.32 80.90
CA ALA A 34 5.75 32.63 81.04
C ALA A 34 4.88 32.72 82.31
N ALA A 35 4.18 31.64 82.67
CA ALA A 35 3.35 31.59 83.88
C ALA A 35 4.14 31.46 85.19
N ALA A 36 5.33 30.82 85.16
CA ALA A 36 6.15 30.58 86.35
C ALA A 36 7.01 31.80 86.78
N GLY A 37 7.15 32.83 85.93
CA GLY A 37 7.97 34.01 86.20
C GLY A 37 9.48 33.78 86.05
N PRO A 38 10.34 34.78 86.37
CA PRO A 38 11.79 34.67 86.26
C PRO A 38 12.33 33.47 87.06
N MET A 39 13.30 32.75 86.47
CA MET A 39 13.85 31.48 87.02
C MET A 39 14.18 31.56 88.51
N ASP A 40 14.69 32.69 89.00
CA ASP A 40 15.13 32.86 90.40
C ASP A 40 13.99 32.97 91.43
N THR A 41 12.74 33.13 90.97
CA THR A 41 11.53 33.28 91.81
C THR A 41 10.60 32.08 91.78
N ALA A 42 10.83 31.14 90.86
CA ALA A 42 10.01 29.96 90.68
C ALA A 42 10.32 28.87 91.70
N SER A 43 9.30 28.12 92.13
CA SER A 43 9.46 26.95 93.00
C SER A 43 10.45 25.94 92.40
N ILE A 44 11.30 25.33 93.25
CA ILE A 44 12.29 24.29 92.86
C ILE A 44 11.62 23.15 92.06
N GLU A 45 10.39 22.79 92.43
CA GLU A 45 9.57 21.78 91.73
C GLU A 45 9.25 22.22 90.28
N ALA A 46 8.90 23.49 90.08
CA ALA A 46 8.57 24.05 88.76
C ALA A 46 9.81 24.18 87.86
N GLN A 47 10.97 24.50 88.44
CA GLN A 47 12.25 24.49 87.72
C GLN A 47 12.63 23.08 87.26
N LEU A 48 12.42 22.07 88.11
CA LEU A 48 12.71 20.67 87.77
C LEU A 48 11.80 20.16 86.65
N GLU A 49 10.50 20.45 86.70
CA GLU A 49 9.56 20.07 85.62
C GLU A 49 9.85 20.77 84.29
N THR A 50 10.22 22.05 84.33
CA THR A 50 10.67 22.79 83.14
C THR A 50 11.91 22.12 82.51
N SER A 51 12.89 21.70 83.33
CA SER A 51 14.09 21.00 82.85
C SER A 51 13.77 19.64 82.22
N LYS A 52 12.83 18.87 82.79
CA LYS A 52 12.37 17.59 82.22
C LYS A 52 11.71 17.79 80.86
N GLN A 53 10.79 18.75 80.76
CA GLN A 53 10.11 19.06 79.50
C GLN A 53 11.08 19.59 78.44
N GLN A 54 12.07 20.40 78.83
CA GLN A 54 13.10 20.88 77.93
C GLN A 54 13.94 19.73 77.35
N LYS A 55 14.33 18.75 78.17
CA LYS A 55 15.04 17.54 77.69
C LYS A 55 14.19 16.73 76.72
N LEU A 56 12.90 16.53 77.03
CA LEU A 56 11.95 15.83 76.15
C LEU A 56 11.81 16.53 74.79
N LEU A 57 11.69 17.87 74.80
CA LEU A 57 11.60 18.67 73.58
C LEU A 57 12.87 18.55 72.72
N ILE A 58 14.05 18.56 73.34
CA ILE A 58 15.33 18.37 72.62
C ILE A 58 15.37 17.01 71.92
N THR A 59 14.91 15.94 72.59
CA THR A 59 14.81 14.61 71.98
C THR A 59 13.85 14.59 70.80
N ASN A 60 12.66 15.18 70.93
CA ASN A 60 11.67 15.23 69.86
C ASN A 60 12.16 16.06 68.65
N LEU A 61 12.87 17.17 68.91
CA LEU A 61 13.54 17.94 67.86
C LEU A 61 14.64 17.16 67.13
N ALA A 62 15.38 16.30 67.83
CA ALA A 62 16.36 15.42 67.20
C ALA A 62 15.69 14.37 66.31
N GLN A 63 14.59 13.75 66.77
CA GLN A 63 13.78 12.83 65.97
C GLN A 63 13.21 13.50 64.73
N LEU A 64 12.62 14.69 64.86
CA LEU A 64 12.08 15.46 63.74
C LEU A 64 13.14 15.79 62.69
N ARG A 65 14.35 16.17 63.12
CA ARG A 65 15.49 16.39 62.21
C ARG A 65 15.90 15.10 61.48
N GLY A 66 15.85 13.97 62.16
CA GLY A 66 16.09 12.65 61.57
C GLY A 66 15.07 12.31 60.48
N LEU A 67 13.78 12.41 60.81
CA LEU A 67 12.67 12.15 59.89
C LEU A 67 12.71 13.09 58.66
N HIS A 68 12.99 14.38 58.86
CA HIS A 68 13.13 15.33 57.77
C HIS A 68 14.30 14.99 56.82
N ARG A 69 15.44 14.53 57.36
CA ARG A 69 16.58 14.07 56.53
C ARG A 69 16.22 12.82 55.74
N ALA A 70 15.53 11.86 56.36
CA ALA A 70 15.07 10.64 55.70
C ALA A 70 14.12 10.98 54.53
N ALA A 71 13.11 11.82 54.74
CA ALA A 71 12.18 12.24 53.69
C ALA A 71 12.89 12.94 52.51
N ASN A 72 13.86 13.82 52.79
CA ASN A 72 14.66 14.47 51.74
C ASN A 72 15.53 13.48 50.97
N PHE A 73 16.08 12.46 51.65
CA PHE A 73 16.87 11.42 51.02
C PHE A 73 16.01 10.54 50.12
N ALA A 74 14.85 10.10 50.60
CA ALA A 74 13.88 9.34 49.82
C ALA A 74 13.44 10.12 48.56
N ALA A 75 13.11 11.40 48.69
CA ALA A 75 12.75 12.25 47.54
C ALA A 75 13.86 12.35 46.48
N ARG A 76 15.14 12.45 46.92
CA ARG A 76 16.29 12.44 46.00
C ARG A 76 16.46 11.08 45.34
N GLN A 77 16.31 10.00 46.09
CA GLN A 77 16.41 8.64 45.57
C GLN A 77 15.34 8.37 44.50
N THR A 78 14.08 8.72 44.76
CA THR A 78 12.98 8.60 43.80
C THR A 78 13.23 9.43 42.54
N LYS A 79 13.83 10.63 42.66
CA LYS A 79 14.22 11.45 41.51
C LYS A 79 15.28 10.76 40.65
N VAL A 80 16.28 10.15 41.27
CA VAL A 80 17.34 9.41 40.56
C VAL A 80 16.73 8.21 39.85
N GLN A 81 15.96 7.38 40.56
CA GLN A 81 15.31 6.19 39.99
C GLN A 81 14.37 6.54 38.83
N THR A 82 13.57 7.61 38.97
CA THR A 82 12.70 8.08 37.89
C THR A 82 13.51 8.57 36.68
N SER A 83 14.66 9.22 36.91
CA SER A 83 15.55 9.66 35.83
C SER A 83 16.20 8.49 35.11
N GLU A 84 16.65 7.47 35.83
CA GLU A 84 17.24 6.25 35.26
C GLU A 84 16.20 5.47 34.45
N ALA A 85 15.00 5.25 35.00
CA ALA A 85 13.90 4.61 34.29
C ALA A 85 13.52 5.37 33.02
N ARG A 86 13.50 6.71 33.07
CA ARG A 86 13.26 7.55 31.89
C ARG A 86 14.35 7.38 30.83
N GLN A 87 15.62 7.40 31.22
CA GLN A 87 16.73 7.20 30.28
C GLN A 87 16.65 5.83 29.60
N GLU A 88 16.25 4.79 30.34
CA GLU A 88 16.07 3.46 29.78
C GLU A 88 14.89 3.41 28.79
N VAL A 89 13.77 4.07 29.09
CA VAL A 89 12.65 4.23 28.15
C VAL A 89 13.10 4.93 26.87
N ASP A 90 13.85 6.04 27.00
CA ASP A 90 14.36 6.79 25.85
C ASP A 90 15.31 5.94 24.99
N ARG A 91 16.17 5.14 25.63
CA ARG A 91 17.09 4.20 24.96
C ARG A 91 16.31 3.14 24.16
N LEU A 92 15.33 2.50 24.78
CA LEU A 92 14.49 1.48 24.14
C LEU A 92 13.65 2.08 23.01
N HIS A 93 13.15 3.30 23.19
CA HIS A 93 12.39 3.99 22.14
C HIS A 93 13.25 4.25 20.90
N LEU A 94 14.51 4.65 21.07
CA LEU A 94 15.45 4.81 19.95
C LEU A 94 15.72 3.47 19.24
N GLN A 95 15.93 2.39 20.00
CA GLN A 95 16.13 1.06 19.42
C GLN A 95 14.90 0.61 18.60
N LEU A 96 13.71 0.85 19.12
CA LEU A 96 12.47 0.54 18.41
C LEU A 96 12.32 1.37 17.12
N GLN A 97 12.68 2.66 17.14
CA GLN A 97 12.66 3.48 15.92
C GLN A 97 13.64 2.95 14.86
N ASN A 98 14.83 2.50 15.25
CA ASN A 98 15.79 1.90 14.33
C ASN A 98 15.22 0.65 13.65
N LEU A 99 14.54 -0.22 14.42
CA LEU A 99 13.89 -1.41 13.86
C LEU A 99 12.74 -1.06 12.90
N TYR A 100 11.92 -0.05 13.21
CA TYR A 100 10.89 0.40 12.28
C TYR A 100 11.46 0.98 10.99
N TYR A 101 12.59 1.66 11.07
CA TYR A 101 13.28 2.15 9.89
C TYR A 101 13.79 0.98 9.03
N GLU A 102 14.47 0.01 9.64
CA GLU A 102 14.95 -1.19 8.97
C GLU A 102 13.81 -1.97 8.31
N GLN A 103 12.71 -2.19 9.03
CA GLN A 103 11.50 -2.83 8.48
C GLN A 103 10.99 -2.10 7.24
N ARG A 104 10.81 -0.78 7.31
CA ARG A 104 10.30 0.01 6.18
C ARG A 104 11.27 -0.02 4.99
N HIS A 105 12.58 0.01 5.26
CA HIS A 105 13.60 -0.10 4.23
C HIS A 105 13.54 -1.45 3.51
N LEU A 106 13.55 -2.55 4.26
CA LEU A 106 13.45 -3.90 3.71
C LEU A 106 12.14 -4.12 2.95
N GLN A 107 11.01 -3.62 3.47
CA GLN A 107 9.73 -3.65 2.75
C GLN A 107 9.80 -2.90 1.42
N GLY A 108 10.51 -1.76 1.38
CA GLY A 108 10.76 -1.02 0.14
C GLY A 108 11.63 -1.79 -0.85
N GLU A 109 12.67 -2.47 -0.37
CA GLU A 109 13.51 -3.32 -1.22
C GLU A 109 12.75 -4.54 -1.76
N ILE A 110 11.96 -5.21 -0.92
CA ILE A 110 11.09 -6.32 -1.34
C ILE A 110 10.11 -5.84 -2.40
N ALA A 111 9.40 -4.73 -2.17
CA ALA A 111 8.47 -4.20 -3.16
C ALA A 111 9.16 -3.84 -4.48
N ALA A 112 10.39 -3.32 -4.44
CA ALA A 112 11.17 -3.08 -5.64
C ALA A 112 11.51 -4.39 -6.38
N CYS A 113 11.90 -5.43 -5.65
CA CYS A 113 12.14 -6.76 -6.20
C CYS A 113 10.86 -7.43 -6.74
N GLU A 114 9.72 -7.28 -6.08
CA GLU A 114 8.43 -7.83 -6.53
C GLU A 114 7.87 -7.07 -7.74
N SER A 115 8.12 -5.76 -7.81
CA SER A 115 7.79 -4.95 -8.99
C SER A 115 8.72 -5.20 -10.17
N PHE A 116 9.82 -5.93 -9.96
CA PHE A 116 10.69 -6.35 -11.05
C PHE A 116 9.89 -7.28 -11.95
N GLU A 117 9.69 -6.82 -13.18
CA GLU A 117 8.96 -7.53 -14.23
C GLU A 117 9.65 -8.88 -14.51
N SER A 118 9.19 -9.91 -13.81
CA SER A 118 9.66 -11.29 -13.90
C SER A 118 8.46 -12.23 -13.83
N VAL A 119 8.57 -13.36 -14.54
CA VAL A 119 7.50 -14.33 -14.75
C VAL A 119 7.07 -14.94 -13.40
N PRO A 120 5.77 -14.94 -13.03
CA PRO A 120 5.31 -15.77 -11.93
C PRO A 120 5.33 -17.25 -12.33
N ASP A 121 6.09 -18.07 -11.60
CA ASP A 121 6.17 -19.55 -11.72
C ASP A 121 4.89 -20.30 -11.30
N THR A 122 3.72 -19.66 -11.37
CA THR A 122 2.46 -20.33 -11.03
C THR A 122 1.60 -20.58 -12.26
N PRO A 123 1.35 -21.85 -12.61
CA PRO A 123 0.46 -22.17 -13.71
C PRO A 123 -0.94 -21.70 -13.34
N VAL A 124 -1.45 -20.74 -14.10
CA VAL A 124 -2.87 -20.37 -14.07
C VAL A 124 -3.64 -21.61 -14.49
N SER A 125 -4.12 -22.36 -13.50
CA SER A 125 -5.07 -23.45 -13.71
C SER A 125 -6.37 -22.80 -14.17
N ILE A 126 -6.56 -22.73 -15.48
CA ILE A 126 -7.83 -22.37 -16.10
C ILE A 126 -8.85 -23.40 -15.60
N PRO A 127 -9.92 -23.03 -14.88
CA PRO A 127 -10.95 -23.98 -14.52
C PRO A 127 -11.62 -24.43 -15.81
N ASP A 128 -11.47 -25.72 -16.10
CA ASP A 128 -12.13 -26.40 -17.21
C ASP A 128 -13.63 -26.04 -17.18
N ARG A 129 -14.10 -25.29 -18.17
CA ARG A 129 -15.52 -24.97 -18.34
C ARG A 129 -16.20 -26.25 -18.84
N GLY A 130 -16.39 -27.17 -17.90
CA GLY A 130 -17.19 -28.36 -18.06
C GLY A 130 -18.59 -27.94 -18.49
N VAL A 131 -18.91 -28.26 -19.74
CA VAL A 131 -20.26 -28.29 -20.27
C VAL A 131 -21.09 -29.15 -19.33
N ASN A 132 -21.94 -28.54 -18.48
CA ASN A 132 -22.98 -29.29 -17.80
C ASN A 132 -24.36 -28.74 -18.12
N LYS A 133 -25.15 -29.62 -18.72
CA LYS A 133 -26.56 -29.49 -19.04
C LYS A 133 -27.34 -29.55 -17.73
N GLN A 134 -28.35 -28.68 -17.60
CA GLN A 134 -29.55 -28.85 -16.77
C GLN A 134 -29.36 -29.18 -15.27
N ALA A 135 -29.60 -28.19 -14.41
CA ALA A 135 -30.22 -28.37 -13.09
C ALA A 135 -30.76 -26.98 -12.65
N GLN A 136 -32.05 -26.72 -12.85
CA GLN A 136 -33.08 -26.71 -11.81
C GLN A 136 -32.81 -25.73 -10.67
N VAL A 137 -33.68 -24.72 -10.66
CA VAL A 137 -33.92 -23.70 -9.64
C VAL A 137 -34.32 -24.39 -8.34
N GLU A 138 -33.59 -24.14 -7.25
CA GLU A 138 -34.12 -24.24 -5.90
C GLU A 138 -33.79 -22.98 -5.09
N ASP A 139 -34.73 -22.68 -4.20
CA ASP A 139 -35.02 -21.42 -3.56
C ASP A 139 -34.33 -21.28 -2.18
N VAL A 140 -34.01 -20.03 -1.81
CA VAL A 140 -33.98 -19.46 -0.42
C VAL A 140 -32.72 -19.80 0.45
N PRO A 141 -32.28 -18.98 1.46
CA PRO A 141 -32.81 -17.72 2.01
C PRO A 141 -31.83 -16.52 2.08
N VAL A 142 -32.45 -15.35 2.17
CA VAL A 142 -31.90 -14.08 2.68
C VAL A 142 -31.47 -14.22 4.15
N VAL A 143 -30.27 -13.73 4.48
CA VAL A 143 -29.83 -13.48 5.87
C VAL A 143 -29.30 -12.04 5.97
N PRO A 144 -29.70 -11.24 6.98
CA PRO A 144 -29.41 -9.82 7.06
C PRO A 144 -28.01 -9.54 7.62
N ALA A 145 -27.30 -8.61 7.00
CA ALA A 145 -26.02 -8.11 7.53
C ALA A 145 -26.26 -7.09 8.65
N SER A 146 -25.79 -7.45 9.84
CA SER A 146 -25.72 -6.63 11.04
C SER A 146 -24.43 -5.80 11.07
N VAL A 147 -24.60 -4.48 11.15
CA VAL A 147 -23.90 -3.47 12.00
C VAL A 147 -22.39 -3.61 12.27
N ALA A 148 -21.61 -2.67 11.72
CA ALA A 148 -20.47 -2.00 12.37
C ALA A 148 -20.32 -0.60 11.72
N SER A 149 -20.66 0.51 12.41
CA SER A 149 -19.75 1.40 13.17
C SER A 149 -18.41 1.70 12.50
N SER A 150 -17.83 2.90 12.48
CA SER A 150 -18.20 4.28 12.80
C SER A 150 -16.92 5.06 12.48
N THR A 151 -16.88 5.92 11.45
CA THR A 151 -15.79 6.89 11.34
C THR A 151 -16.32 8.25 10.89
N SER A 152 -16.20 9.19 11.81
CA SER A 152 -16.59 10.60 11.76
C SER A 152 -15.73 11.42 10.81
N ILE A 153 -16.36 12.24 9.96
CA ILE A 153 -15.75 13.40 9.30
C ILE A 153 -16.69 14.61 9.52
N PRO A 154 -16.17 15.80 9.92
CA PRO A 154 -17.00 16.92 10.42
C PRO A 154 -17.70 17.71 9.30
N PRO A 155 -18.73 18.52 9.63
CA PRO A 155 -19.63 19.13 8.65
C PRO A 155 -19.06 20.42 8.07
N ASN A 156 -19.04 20.51 6.73
CA ASN A 156 -18.81 21.78 6.04
C ASN A 156 -20.14 22.51 5.82
N GLN A 157 -20.23 23.72 6.37
CA GLN A 157 -21.39 24.61 6.27
C GLN A 157 -21.52 25.19 4.86
N GLY A 158 -22.76 25.26 4.37
CA GLY A 158 -23.21 26.37 3.52
C GLY A 158 -23.26 26.11 2.02
N ARG A 159 -24.45 25.73 1.54
CA ARG A 159 -25.25 26.54 0.58
C ARG A 159 -26.51 25.75 0.18
N GLU A 160 -27.61 26.06 0.86
CA GLU A 160 -28.95 25.71 0.40
C GLU A 160 -29.23 26.36 -0.95
N ARG A 161 -29.47 25.56 -1.99
CA ARG A 161 -30.25 26.03 -3.15
C ARG A 161 -31.65 25.46 -3.02
N LYS A 162 -32.61 26.35 -2.76
CA LYS A 162 -34.04 26.09 -2.76
C LYS A 162 -34.46 25.45 -4.09
N PHE A 163 -34.89 24.19 -4.07
CA PHE A 163 -35.75 23.65 -5.11
C PHE A 163 -37.18 23.63 -4.59
N LYS A 164 -38.07 24.33 -5.32
CA LYS A 164 -39.49 24.47 -4.99
C LYS A 164 -40.20 23.12 -5.17
N SER A 165 -41.09 22.85 -4.23
CA SER A 165 -42.07 21.75 -4.22
C SER A 165 -42.76 21.60 -5.57
N ILE A 166 -42.81 20.35 -6.04
CA ILE A 166 -43.83 19.85 -6.96
C ILE A 166 -44.37 18.57 -6.31
N ASP A 167 -45.22 18.74 -5.29
CA ASP A 167 -46.10 17.68 -4.83
C ASP A 167 -47.39 17.74 -5.65
N ASN A 168 -47.47 16.95 -6.73
CA ASN A 168 -48.71 16.30 -7.19
C ASN A 168 -48.48 15.57 -8.51
N ILE A 169 -48.28 14.25 -8.50
CA ILE A 169 -48.96 13.28 -9.39
C ILE A 169 -48.95 11.92 -8.65
N MET A 170 -50.00 11.65 -7.87
CA MET A 170 -50.38 10.27 -7.55
C MET A 170 -51.25 9.74 -8.70
N ALA A 171 -50.96 8.50 -9.08
CA ALA A 171 -51.75 7.60 -9.93
C ALA A 171 -51.78 7.91 -11.44
N VAL A 172 -50.99 7.18 -12.24
CA VAL A 172 -51.44 6.33 -13.37
C VAL A 172 -50.33 5.30 -13.72
N GLY A 173 -50.66 4.00 -13.68
CA GLY A 173 -50.12 2.98 -14.59
C GLY A 173 -48.69 2.47 -14.39
N TYR A 174 -48.54 1.15 -14.29
CA TYR A 174 -47.30 0.48 -14.66
C TYR A 174 -46.89 0.92 -16.08
N SER A 175 -45.85 1.74 -16.17
CA SER A 175 -45.31 2.20 -17.44
C SER A 175 -44.27 1.18 -17.96
N PRO A 176 -44.44 0.62 -19.17
CA PRO A 176 -43.48 -0.31 -19.79
C PRO A 176 -42.07 0.28 -20.00
N THR A 177 -41.92 1.59 -19.79
CA THR A 177 -40.65 2.31 -19.97
C THR A 177 -39.68 2.10 -18.81
N SER A 178 -40.15 1.78 -17.60
CA SER A 178 -39.27 1.55 -16.44
C SER A 178 -38.49 0.25 -16.60
N THR A 179 -39.15 -0.83 -17.03
CA THR A 179 -38.51 -2.13 -17.25
C THR A 179 -37.52 -2.10 -18.41
N TYR A 180 -37.80 -1.33 -19.47
CA TYR A 180 -36.90 -1.19 -20.60
C TYR A 180 -35.63 -0.40 -20.24
N LEU A 181 -35.78 0.69 -19.48
CA LEU A 181 -34.64 1.46 -18.98
C LEU A 181 -33.81 0.68 -17.96
N ASP A 182 -34.43 -0.13 -17.09
CA ASP A 182 -33.71 -1.00 -16.16
C ASP A 182 -32.97 -2.13 -16.88
N MET A 183 -33.55 -2.69 -17.94
CA MET A 183 -32.90 -3.69 -18.78
C MET A 183 -31.69 -3.11 -19.54
N ILE A 184 -31.82 -1.88 -20.08
CA ILE A 184 -30.70 -1.16 -20.71
C ILE A 184 -29.63 -0.85 -19.66
N ARG A 185 -30.01 -0.40 -18.45
CA ARG A 185 -29.07 -0.05 -17.38
C ARG A 185 -28.32 -1.27 -16.86
N SER A 186 -29.01 -2.40 -16.71
CA SER A 186 -28.43 -3.69 -16.32
C SER A 186 -27.50 -4.23 -17.40
N SER A 187 -27.93 -4.20 -18.67
CA SER A 187 -27.09 -4.58 -19.82
C SER A 187 -25.85 -3.70 -19.92
N TYR A 188 -26.00 -2.38 -19.81
CA TYR A 188 -24.87 -1.44 -19.84
C TYR A 188 -23.93 -1.67 -18.65
N CYS A 189 -24.46 -1.83 -17.44
CA CYS A 189 -23.65 -2.13 -16.26
C CYS A 189 -22.86 -3.44 -16.42
N HIS A 190 -23.48 -4.48 -17.01
CA HIS A 190 -22.82 -5.76 -17.26
C HIS A 190 -21.70 -5.62 -18.31
N THR A 191 -21.97 -4.96 -19.44
CA THR A 191 -20.95 -4.70 -20.47
C THR A 191 -19.81 -3.82 -19.96
N VAL A 192 -20.09 -2.83 -19.09
CA VAL A 192 -19.06 -1.98 -18.50
C VAL A 192 -18.21 -2.77 -17.51
N THR A 193 -18.80 -3.69 -16.74
CA THR A 193 -18.02 -4.58 -15.86
C THR A 193 -17.16 -5.57 -16.65
N GLU A 194 -17.67 -6.13 -17.76
CA GLU A 194 -16.90 -7.02 -18.64
C GLU A 194 -15.74 -6.27 -19.30
N LEU A 195 -15.98 -5.08 -19.87
CA LEU A 195 -14.93 -4.25 -20.45
C LEU A 195 -13.90 -3.79 -19.40
N ALA A 196 -14.33 -3.50 -18.16
CA ALA A 196 -13.42 -3.18 -17.08
C ALA A 196 -12.56 -4.39 -16.67
N GLN A 197 -13.13 -5.60 -16.67
CA GLN A 197 -12.40 -6.84 -16.42
C GLN A 197 -11.39 -7.13 -17.55
N GLU A 198 -11.79 -7.00 -18.82
CA GLU A 198 -10.89 -7.14 -19.96
C GLU A 198 -9.75 -6.11 -19.92
N LEU A 199 -10.03 -4.85 -19.55
CA LEU A 199 -9.00 -3.82 -19.41
C LEU A 199 -8.03 -4.11 -18.24
N ILE A 200 -8.52 -4.67 -17.14
CA ILE A 200 -7.68 -5.10 -16.00
C ILE A 200 -6.82 -6.30 -16.41
N GLU A 201 -7.36 -7.26 -17.16
CA GLU A 201 -6.61 -8.40 -17.71
C GLU A 201 -5.57 -7.95 -18.74
N ILE A 202 -5.87 -6.97 -19.58
CA ILE A 202 -4.91 -6.35 -20.48
C ILE A 202 -3.85 -5.58 -19.68
N GLN A 203 -4.21 -4.87 -18.61
CA GLN A 203 -3.24 -4.12 -17.83
C GLN A 203 -2.32 -5.02 -16.98
N ASN A 204 -2.80 -6.21 -16.60
CA ASN A 204 -2.05 -7.19 -15.82
C ASN A 204 -1.38 -8.28 -16.67
N SER A 205 -1.68 -8.39 -17.96
CA SER A 205 -1.04 -9.36 -18.86
C SER A 205 0.30 -8.83 -19.37
N HIS A 206 1.35 -9.58 -19.07
CA HIS A 206 2.69 -9.25 -19.52
C HIS A 206 2.82 -9.44 -21.04
N SER A 207 3.63 -8.60 -21.68
CA SER A 207 3.90 -8.63 -23.13
C SER A 207 4.21 -10.03 -23.71
N TYR A 208 4.88 -10.93 -22.95
CA TYR A 208 5.20 -12.27 -23.43
C TYR A 208 3.98 -13.22 -23.53
N GLN A 209 2.94 -13.01 -22.71
CA GLN A 209 1.70 -13.80 -22.78
C GLN A 209 0.88 -13.48 -24.03
N ARG A 210 1.21 -12.39 -24.72
CA ARG A 210 0.61 -11.99 -26.00
C ARG A 210 1.41 -12.46 -27.20
N LEU A 211 2.53 -13.16 -26.98
CA LEU A 211 3.30 -13.73 -28.06
C LEU A 211 2.51 -14.92 -28.62
N PRO A 212 2.20 -14.98 -29.93
CA PRO A 212 1.43 -16.06 -30.52
C PRO A 212 2.30 -17.31 -30.65
N LEU A 213 2.64 -17.91 -29.51
CA LEU A 213 3.37 -19.17 -29.43
C LEU A 213 2.41 -20.31 -29.76
N ILE A 214 2.94 -21.34 -30.42
CA ILE A 214 2.25 -22.61 -30.59
C ILE A 214 1.87 -23.15 -29.20
N PRO A 215 0.63 -23.66 -29.00
CA PRO A 215 0.22 -24.28 -27.74
C PRO A 215 1.22 -25.34 -27.26
N GLY A 216 1.34 -25.51 -25.94
CA GLY A 216 2.33 -26.44 -25.37
C GLY A 216 2.17 -27.87 -25.87
N GLU A 217 0.92 -28.32 -26.04
CA GLU A 217 0.61 -29.67 -26.56
C GLU A 217 1.13 -29.87 -27.98
N GLU A 218 0.80 -28.97 -28.89
CA GLU A 218 1.28 -29.00 -30.29
C GLU A 218 2.81 -28.87 -30.37
N PHE A 219 3.42 -28.08 -29.49
CA PHE A 219 4.89 -27.99 -29.41
C PHE A 219 5.53 -29.32 -29.02
N LEU A 220 4.97 -30.03 -28.04
CA LEU A 220 5.48 -31.34 -27.61
C LEU A 220 5.31 -32.42 -28.68
N GLU A 221 4.28 -32.33 -29.53
CA GLU A 221 4.13 -33.21 -30.70
C GLU A 221 5.27 -33.00 -31.71
N LEU A 222 5.67 -31.74 -31.94
CA LEU A 222 6.76 -31.39 -32.85
C LEU A 222 8.14 -31.65 -32.24
N LYS A 223 8.26 -31.49 -30.92
CA LYS A 223 9.50 -31.57 -30.15
C LYS A 223 9.33 -32.45 -28.90
N PRO A 224 9.22 -33.78 -29.09
CA PRO A 224 9.02 -34.71 -27.98
C PRO A 224 10.21 -34.78 -27.02
N GLU A 225 11.37 -34.25 -27.41
CA GLU A 225 12.57 -34.15 -26.58
C GLU A 225 12.39 -33.26 -25.33
N HIS A 226 11.43 -32.32 -25.35
CA HIS A 226 11.14 -31.41 -24.24
C HIS A 226 10.01 -31.89 -23.31
N ALA A 227 9.53 -33.13 -23.46
CA ALA A 227 8.40 -33.66 -22.68
C ALA A 227 8.71 -33.83 -21.18
N THR A 228 9.99 -33.86 -20.80
CA THR A 228 10.43 -34.00 -19.41
C THR A 228 10.92 -32.69 -18.80
N ASP A 229 10.92 -31.60 -19.56
CA ASP A 229 11.45 -30.32 -19.10
C ASP A 229 10.50 -29.65 -18.09
N ASP A 230 11.07 -28.82 -17.21
CA ASP A 230 10.26 -27.99 -16.32
C ASP A 230 9.54 -26.88 -17.09
N GLU A 231 8.51 -26.27 -16.49
CA GLU A 231 7.65 -25.29 -17.16
C GLU A 231 8.44 -24.10 -17.74
N ASN A 232 9.47 -23.65 -17.01
CA ASN A 232 10.35 -22.57 -17.44
C ASN A 232 11.23 -22.98 -18.63
N ALA A 233 11.89 -24.15 -18.58
CA ALA A 233 12.70 -24.65 -19.68
C ALA A 233 11.85 -24.94 -20.92
N LEU A 234 10.63 -25.46 -20.75
CA LEU A 234 9.67 -25.66 -21.83
C LEU A 234 9.25 -24.31 -22.44
N MET A 235 9.03 -23.28 -21.63
CA MET A 235 8.71 -21.93 -22.13
C MET A 235 9.88 -21.34 -22.94
N VAL A 236 11.11 -21.46 -22.45
CA VAL A 236 12.31 -21.00 -23.17
C VAL A 236 12.49 -21.75 -24.49
N ALA A 237 12.32 -23.07 -24.49
CA ALA A 237 12.40 -23.90 -25.71
C ALA A 237 11.35 -23.50 -26.74
N ARG A 238 10.11 -23.23 -26.30
CA ARG A 238 9.02 -22.74 -27.16
C ARG A 238 9.33 -21.38 -27.78
N ILE A 239 9.91 -20.46 -27.01
CA ILE A 239 10.31 -19.13 -27.50
C ILE A 239 11.43 -19.25 -28.54
N GLU A 240 12.43 -20.09 -28.30
CA GLU A 240 13.55 -20.25 -29.23
C GLU A 240 13.10 -20.93 -30.53
N HIS A 241 12.16 -21.89 -30.46
CA HIS A 241 11.53 -22.46 -31.64
C HIS A 241 10.85 -21.40 -32.50
N GLU A 242 9.92 -20.62 -31.93
CA GLU A 242 9.21 -19.56 -32.64
C GLU A 242 10.18 -18.54 -33.24
N ARG A 243 11.22 -18.16 -32.48
CA ARG A 243 12.27 -17.27 -32.96
C ARG A 243 12.99 -17.85 -34.17
N SER A 244 13.38 -19.12 -34.11
CA SER A 244 14.05 -19.80 -35.22
C SER A 244 13.17 -19.84 -36.47
N GLU A 245 11.88 -20.15 -36.32
CA GLU A 245 10.93 -20.17 -37.43
C GLU A 245 10.79 -18.79 -38.07
N ARG A 246 10.64 -17.72 -37.26
CA ARG A 246 10.59 -16.34 -37.75
C ARG A 246 11.86 -15.93 -38.48
N GLU A 247 13.02 -16.32 -37.98
CA GLU A 247 14.30 -16.06 -38.66
C GLU A 247 14.35 -16.75 -40.04
N THR A 248 13.90 -18.01 -40.14
CA THR A 248 13.84 -18.69 -41.45
C THR A 248 12.86 -18.04 -42.43
N LEU A 249 11.71 -17.56 -41.95
CA LEU A 249 10.72 -16.89 -42.78
C LEU A 249 11.24 -15.53 -43.28
N GLU A 250 11.93 -14.76 -42.44
CA GLU A 250 12.52 -13.49 -42.84
C GLU A 250 13.65 -13.68 -43.86
N GLN A 251 14.48 -14.72 -43.70
CA GLN A 251 15.48 -15.09 -44.71
C GLN A 251 14.83 -15.39 -46.07
N LYS A 252 13.79 -16.24 -46.08
CA LYS A 252 13.02 -16.56 -47.30
C LYS A 252 12.40 -15.30 -47.92
N ARG A 253 11.83 -14.42 -47.09
CA ARG A 253 11.26 -13.14 -47.54
C ARG A 253 12.31 -12.30 -48.25
N MET A 254 13.50 -12.14 -47.66
CA MET A 254 14.60 -11.36 -48.24
C MET A 254 15.09 -11.94 -49.56
N GLU A 255 15.21 -13.26 -49.66
CA GLU A 255 15.57 -13.95 -50.91
C GLU A 255 14.54 -13.72 -52.01
N LEU A 256 13.25 -13.88 -51.69
CA LEU A 256 12.15 -13.63 -52.63
C LEU A 256 12.08 -12.17 -53.06
N LEU A 257 12.29 -11.22 -52.16
CA LEU A 257 12.36 -9.79 -52.48
C LEU A 257 13.50 -9.49 -53.45
N LYS A 258 14.69 -10.06 -53.22
CA LYS A 258 15.83 -9.91 -54.12
C LYS A 258 15.55 -10.51 -55.50
N ARG A 259 14.93 -11.70 -55.56
CA ARG A 259 14.52 -12.34 -56.82
C ARG A 259 13.48 -11.51 -57.56
N LYS A 260 12.49 -10.96 -56.85
CA LYS A 260 11.48 -10.06 -57.41
C LYS A 260 12.13 -8.81 -58.03
N GLN A 261 13.06 -8.15 -57.34
CA GLN A 261 13.76 -6.98 -57.86
C GLN A 261 14.55 -7.29 -59.13
N LYS A 262 15.26 -8.43 -59.17
CA LYS A 262 15.96 -8.91 -60.38
C LYS A 262 15.00 -9.11 -61.56
N LEU A 263 13.89 -9.81 -61.33
CA LEU A 263 12.89 -10.04 -62.36
C LEU A 263 12.26 -8.73 -62.87
N ILE A 264 12.03 -7.75 -62.00
CA ILE A 264 11.53 -6.42 -62.41
C ILE A 264 12.55 -5.72 -63.31
N ALA A 265 13.83 -5.74 -62.95
CA ALA A 265 14.89 -5.14 -63.77
C ALA A 265 15.03 -5.85 -65.14
N ASP A 266 15.00 -7.18 -65.16
CA ASP A 266 15.07 -7.97 -66.39
C ASP A 266 13.86 -7.71 -67.31
N ASN A 267 12.65 -7.64 -66.73
CA ASN A 267 11.44 -7.31 -67.50
C ASN A 267 11.51 -5.89 -68.06
N LYS A 268 12.01 -4.91 -67.30
CA LYS A 268 12.21 -3.54 -67.79
C LYS A 268 13.21 -3.52 -68.96
N ARG A 269 14.35 -4.21 -68.82
CA ARG A 269 15.35 -4.33 -69.89
C ARG A 269 14.77 -4.95 -71.16
N ARG A 270 14.06 -6.07 -71.05
CA ARG A 270 13.41 -6.73 -72.21
C ARG A 270 12.37 -5.84 -72.87
N LYS A 271 11.61 -5.07 -72.10
CA LYS A 271 10.66 -4.09 -72.63
C LYS A 271 11.38 -3.00 -73.45
N ASP A 272 12.48 -2.48 -72.93
CA ASP A 272 13.28 -1.46 -73.62
C ASP A 272 13.93 -2.03 -74.89
N ASP A 273 14.46 -3.26 -74.84
CA ASP A 273 15.03 -3.97 -76.00
C ASP A 273 13.97 -4.21 -77.10
N LEU A 274 12.76 -4.67 -76.72
CA LEU A 274 11.64 -4.82 -77.67
C LEU A 274 11.25 -3.50 -78.30
N SER A 275 11.14 -2.42 -77.51
CA SER A 275 10.83 -1.09 -78.05
C SER A 275 11.90 -0.58 -79.02
N ASN A 276 13.17 -0.94 -78.82
CA ASN A 276 14.24 -0.61 -79.76
C ASN A 276 14.16 -1.45 -81.04
N LEU A 277 13.88 -2.75 -80.93
CA LEU A 277 13.67 -3.62 -82.09
C LEU A 277 12.49 -3.13 -82.94
N ASP A 278 11.38 -2.73 -82.31
CA ASP A 278 10.23 -2.14 -83.01
C ASP A 278 10.63 -0.89 -83.84
N LYS A 279 11.47 0.00 -83.26
CA LYS A 279 11.99 1.17 -83.98
C LYS A 279 12.93 0.79 -85.13
N GLU A 280 13.75 -0.25 -84.96
CA GLU A 280 14.64 -0.73 -86.03
C GLU A 280 13.85 -1.38 -87.17
N LEU A 281 12.80 -2.15 -86.85
CA LEU A 281 11.87 -2.71 -87.83
C LEU A 281 11.15 -1.61 -88.61
N GLU A 282 10.69 -0.55 -87.94
CA GLU A 282 10.07 0.60 -88.59
C GLU A 282 11.03 1.28 -89.58
N LYS A 283 12.28 1.53 -89.15
CA LYS A 283 13.33 2.08 -90.03
C LYS A 283 13.66 1.17 -91.21
N PHE A 284 13.69 -0.15 -90.98
CA PHE A 284 13.93 -1.13 -92.03
C PHE A 284 12.81 -1.13 -93.06
N ILE A 285 11.54 -1.15 -92.61
CA ILE A 285 10.37 -1.03 -93.47
C ILE A 285 10.45 0.27 -94.29
N ASP A 286 10.74 1.40 -93.64
CA ASP A 286 10.88 2.70 -94.30
C ASP A 286 11.99 2.70 -95.36
N SER A 287 13.13 2.09 -95.05
CA SER A 287 14.27 1.97 -95.96
C SER A 287 13.99 1.04 -97.15
N ALA A 288 13.11 0.05 -96.97
CA ALA A 288 12.69 -0.88 -98.03
C ALA A 288 11.59 -0.30 -98.95
N LYS A 289 10.87 0.76 -98.53
CA LYS A 289 9.81 1.43 -99.33
C LYS A 289 10.20 1.79 -100.77
N PRO A 290 11.44 2.24 -101.08
CA PRO A 290 11.84 2.53 -102.46
C PRO A 290 11.93 1.27 -103.33
N ILE A 291 12.35 0.13 -102.78
CA ILE A 291 12.47 -1.14 -103.50
C ILE A 291 11.08 -1.68 -103.84
N THR A 292 10.14 -1.68 -102.90
CA THR A 292 8.75 -2.05 -103.16
C THR A 292 8.13 -1.15 -104.23
N LYS A 293 8.35 0.17 -104.18
CA LYS A 293 7.91 1.10 -105.24
C LYS A 293 8.51 0.80 -106.63
N LEU A 294 9.68 0.18 -106.72
CA LEU A 294 10.25 -0.25 -108.01
C LEU A 294 9.60 -1.54 -108.51
N PHE A 295 9.30 -2.50 -107.64
CA PHE A 295 8.56 -3.70 -108.02
C PHE A 295 7.10 -3.39 -108.39
N ASP A 296 6.45 -2.46 -107.69
CA ASP A 296 5.07 -2.02 -107.97
C ASP A 296 4.94 -1.24 -109.29
N LYS A 297 6.04 -0.72 -109.85
CA LYS A 297 6.05 -0.04 -111.16
C LYS A 297 6.31 -0.98 -112.34
N ASN A 298 6.71 -2.22 -112.07
CA ASN A 298 7.03 -3.23 -113.08
C ASN A 298 5.98 -4.36 -113.15
N VAL A 299 4.82 -4.13 -112.52
CA VAL A 299 3.54 -4.85 -112.72
C VAL A 299 2.59 -3.87 -113.40
#